data_AF-A0A7W1QTG7-F1
#
_entry.id   AF-A0A7W1QTG7-F1
#
_cell.length_a   1.000
_cell.length_b   1.000
_cell.length_c   1.000
_cell.angle_alpha   90.00
_cell.angle_beta   90.00
_cell.angle_gamma   90.00
#
_symmetry.space_group_name_H-M   'P 1'
#
loop_
_entity.id
_entity.type
_entity.pdbx_description
1 polymer ?
#
loop_
_entity_poly.entity_id
_entity_poly.type
_entity_poly.pdbx_seq_one_letter_code
_entity_poly.pdbx_strand_id
1 'polypeptide(L)'
;PLNQLLYVDLKTFLPCLNLETTDKTSMAATLEVRVPLLNHELVEMAARMPPHLKLRGLKRKYIFKRAAEKLLPRDVVWRKKAGFGAPIRSWLRGPLRPLVEDLLSEDVIRRRGLFRPAEVRRIIAANSSGREDYNLQVFQLMTLELWQRIFIDAKQPRY
;
A
#
# COMPACT_ATOMS: atom_id res chain seq x y z
N PRO A 1 -17.48 -14.53 -12.90
CA PRO A 1 -17.20 -13.35 -12.03
C PRO A 1 -15.92 -13.45 -11.18
N LEU A 2 -15.80 -14.39 -10.22
CA LEU A 2 -14.64 -14.41 -9.29
C LEU A 2 -13.29 -14.57 -10.02
N ASN A 3 -13.18 -15.53 -10.95
CA ASN A 3 -11.91 -15.73 -11.67
C ASN A 3 -11.53 -14.54 -12.55
N GLN A 4 -12.50 -13.80 -13.09
CA GLN A 4 -12.24 -12.58 -13.86
C GLN A 4 -11.70 -11.47 -12.96
N LEU A 5 -12.28 -11.29 -11.76
CA LEU A 5 -11.75 -10.36 -10.76
C LEU A 5 -10.31 -10.71 -10.36
N LEU A 6 -10.05 -11.99 -10.05
CA LEU A 6 -8.72 -12.47 -9.69
C LEU A 6 -7.70 -12.30 -10.84
N TYR A 7 -8.16 -12.41 -12.09
CA TYR A 7 -7.32 -12.14 -13.26
C TYR A 7 -6.92 -10.66 -13.34
N VAL A 8 -7.85 -9.75 -13.10
CA VAL A 8 -7.54 -8.30 -13.04
C VAL A 8 -6.53 -8.03 -11.93
N ASP A 9 -6.71 -8.58 -10.73
CA ASP A 9 -5.76 -8.45 -9.63
C ASP A 9 -4.37 -8.98 -10.01
N LEU A 10 -4.30 -10.13 -10.70
CA LEU A 10 -3.05 -10.72 -11.18
C LEU A 10 -2.32 -9.82 -12.18
N LYS A 11 -3.06 -9.04 -12.98
CA LYS A 11 -2.52 -8.16 -14.02
C LYS A 11 -2.27 -6.72 -13.59
N THR A 12 -2.81 -6.31 -12.44
CA THR A 12 -2.73 -4.91 -11.98
C THR A 12 -2.17 -4.84 -10.57
N PHE A 13 -2.96 -5.21 -9.56
CA PHE A 13 -2.60 -5.08 -8.16
C PHE A 13 -1.35 -5.88 -7.78
N LEU A 14 -1.20 -7.09 -8.30
CA LEU A 14 -0.03 -7.92 -8.02
C LEU A 14 1.28 -7.29 -8.55
N PRO A 15 1.43 -6.99 -9.86
CA PRO A 15 2.66 -6.42 -10.38
C PRO A 15 2.87 -4.96 -9.94
N CYS A 16 1.85 -4.12 -10.02
CA CYS A 16 1.96 -2.66 -9.85
C CYS A 16 1.87 -2.18 -8.40
N LEU A 17 1.64 -3.07 -7.43
CA LEU A 17 1.65 -2.68 -6.02
C LEU A 17 2.47 -3.66 -5.20
N ASN A 18 2.06 -4.93 -5.14
CA ASN A 18 2.70 -5.88 -4.23
C ASN A 18 4.15 -6.18 -4.64
N LEU A 19 4.36 -6.59 -5.89
CA LEU A 19 5.69 -6.97 -6.38
C LEU A 19 6.59 -5.75 -6.52
N GLU A 20 6.10 -4.68 -7.16
CA GLU A 20 6.88 -3.45 -7.31
C GLU A 20 7.34 -2.88 -5.95
N THR A 21 6.43 -2.76 -4.97
CA THR A 21 6.81 -2.21 -3.67
C THR A 21 7.79 -3.14 -2.96
N THR A 22 7.55 -4.44 -2.99
CA THR A 22 8.41 -5.43 -2.31
C THR A 22 9.82 -5.42 -2.91
N ASP A 23 9.92 -5.45 -4.23
CA ASP A 23 11.19 -5.46 -4.96
C ASP A 23 11.99 -4.17 -4.72
N LYS A 24 11.37 -2.99 -4.95
CA LYS A 24 12.05 -1.70 -4.75
C LYS A 24 12.50 -1.50 -3.30
N THR A 25 11.66 -1.88 -2.33
CA THR A 25 12.00 -1.69 -0.90
C THR A 25 13.06 -2.68 -0.42
N SER A 26 13.02 -3.94 -0.87
CA SER A 26 14.03 -4.92 -0.47
C SER A 26 15.38 -4.65 -1.14
N MET A 27 15.38 -4.29 -2.44
CA MET A 27 16.61 -3.98 -3.17
C MET A 27 17.28 -2.70 -2.68
N ALA A 28 16.50 -1.73 -2.19
CA ALA A 28 17.05 -0.56 -1.49
C ALA A 28 17.85 -0.92 -0.22
N ALA A 29 17.60 -2.11 0.34
CA ALA A 29 18.34 -2.69 1.46
C ALA A 29 19.28 -3.84 1.05
N THR A 30 19.55 -4.01 -0.26
CA THR A 30 20.38 -5.10 -0.81
C THR A 30 19.86 -6.50 -0.45
N LEU A 31 18.54 -6.66 -0.38
CA LEU A 31 17.88 -7.94 -0.07
C LEU A 31 17.04 -8.43 -1.26
N GLU A 32 17.23 -9.71 -1.61
CA GLU A 32 16.39 -10.41 -2.60
C GLU A 32 15.24 -11.15 -1.90
N VAL A 33 13.99 -10.74 -2.16
CA VAL A 33 12.80 -11.39 -1.60
C VAL A 33 12.28 -12.47 -2.55
N ARG A 34 12.00 -13.67 -2.02
CA ARG A 34 11.36 -14.77 -2.76
C ARG A 34 9.86 -14.85 -2.45
N VAL A 35 9.06 -15.11 -3.48
CA VAL A 35 7.59 -15.15 -3.42
C VAL A 35 7.07 -16.54 -3.79
N PRO A 36 7.23 -17.57 -2.92
CA PRO A 36 6.97 -18.97 -3.27
C PRO A 36 5.51 -19.25 -3.68
N LEU A 37 4.55 -18.45 -3.21
CA LEU A 37 3.14 -18.56 -3.60
C LEU A 37 2.86 -18.12 -5.05
N LEU A 38 3.84 -17.54 -5.74
CA LEU A 38 3.77 -17.20 -7.16
C LEU A 38 4.54 -18.18 -8.05
N ASN A 39 4.85 -19.38 -7.55
CA ASN A 39 5.30 -20.47 -8.41
C ASN A 39 4.28 -20.69 -9.55
N HIS A 40 4.77 -20.83 -10.78
CA HIS A 40 3.94 -20.91 -11.97
C HIS A 40 2.94 -22.08 -11.93
N GLU A 41 3.36 -23.28 -11.50
CA GLU A 41 2.51 -24.46 -11.38
C GLU A 41 1.37 -24.21 -10.38
N LEU A 42 1.69 -23.60 -9.24
CA LEU A 42 0.71 -23.26 -8.21
C LEU A 42 -0.31 -22.23 -8.73
N VAL A 43 0.15 -21.20 -9.45
CA VAL A 43 -0.71 -20.17 -10.03
C VAL A 43 -1.59 -20.74 -11.13
N GLU A 44 -1.06 -21.60 -12.01
CA GLU A 44 -1.83 -22.26 -13.06
C GLU A 44 -2.90 -23.20 -12.49
N MET A 45 -2.53 -24.02 -11.50
CA MET A 45 -3.48 -24.88 -10.79
C MET A 45 -4.57 -24.03 -10.13
N ALA A 46 -4.20 -22.94 -9.45
CA ALA A 46 -5.15 -22.03 -8.86
C ALA A 46 -6.04 -21.37 -9.91
N ALA A 47 -5.52 -20.98 -11.08
CA ALA A 47 -6.31 -20.36 -12.15
C ALA A 47 -7.42 -21.29 -12.67
N ARG A 48 -7.10 -22.57 -12.91
CA ARG A 48 -8.03 -23.60 -13.41
C ARG A 48 -9.04 -24.07 -12.36
N MET A 49 -8.78 -23.82 -11.09
CA MET A 49 -9.60 -24.31 -9.99
C MET A 49 -11.02 -23.72 -9.97
N PRO A 50 -12.06 -24.54 -9.67
CA PRO A 50 -13.43 -24.07 -9.47
C PRO A 50 -13.52 -22.92 -8.44
N PRO A 51 -14.27 -21.84 -8.73
CA PRO A 51 -14.37 -20.67 -7.86
C PRO A 51 -14.79 -20.98 -6.41
N HIS A 52 -15.67 -21.96 -6.21
CA HIS A 52 -16.18 -22.34 -4.89
C HIS A 52 -15.12 -22.94 -3.95
N LEU A 53 -14.00 -23.43 -4.50
CA LEU A 53 -12.85 -23.88 -3.71
C LEU A 53 -11.98 -22.72 -3.24
N LYS A 54 -11.96 -21.61 -3.98
CA LYS A 54 -11.24 -20.38 -3.60
C LYS A 54 -12.02 -19.55 -2.59
N LEU A 55 -13.34 -19.47 -2.78
CA LEU A 55 -14.30 -18.73 -1.97
C LEU A 55 -15.52 -19.59 -1.65
N ARG A 56 -15.75 -19.90 -0.38
CA ARG A 56 -16.92 -20.67 0.09
C ARG A 56 -17.77 -19.81 1.02
N GLY A 57 -18.88 -19.26 0.50
CA GLY A 57 -19.62 -18.19 1.18
C GLY A 57 -18.70 -16.97 1.41
N LEU A 58 -18.58 -16.51 2.66
CA LEU A 58 -17.67 -15.42 3.02
C LEU A 58 -16.22 -15.88 3.33
N LYS A 59 -15.95 -17.19 3.25
CA LYS A 59 -14.64 -17.77 3.58
C LYS A 59 -13.70 -17.69 2.37
N ARG A 60 -12.80 -16.70 2.39
CA ARG A 60 -11.73 -16.51 1.37
C ARG A 60 -10.59 -17.51 1.58
N LYS A 61 -9.86 -17.82 0.51
CA LYS A 61 -8.72 -18.75 0.52
C LYS A 61 -9.11 -20.13 1.06
N TYR A 62 -10.33 -20.59 0.77
CA TYR A 62 -10.95 -21.72 1.47
C TYR A 62 -10.12 -23.01 1.37
N ILE A 63 -9.81 -23.47 0.16
CA ILE A 63 -9.01 -24.67 -0.06
C ILE A 63 -7.58 -24.53 0.48
N PHE A 64 -6.97 -23.36 0.33
CA PHE A 64 -5.63 -23.08 0.85
C PHE A 64 -5.59 -23.17 2.37
N LYS A 65 -6.61 -22.65 3.06
CA LYS A 65 -6.78 -22.80 4.50
C LYS A 65 -6.94 -24.27 4.90
N ARG A 66 -7.77 -25.03 4.19
CA ARG A 66 -7.96 -26.48 4.46
C ARG A 66 -6.65 -27.27 4.30
N ALA A 67 -5.84 -26.96 3.29
CA ALA A 67 -4.53 -27.58 3.12
C ALA A 67 -3.56 -27.21 4.27
N ALA A 68 -3.60 -25.95 4.72
CA ALA A 68 -2.74 -25.44 5.79
C ALA A 68 -3.11 -25.93 7.21
N GLU A 69 -4.32 -26.48 7.42
CA GLU A 69 -4.75 -27.03 8.73
C GLU A 69 -3.84 -28.17 9.23
N LYS A 70 -3.12 -28.85 8.32
CA LYS A 70 -2.16 -29.90 8.69
C LYS A 70 -0.79 -29.35 9.11
N LEU A 71 -0.53 -28.07 8.84
CA LEU A 71 0.79 -27.45 9.01
C LEU A 71 0.82 -26.39 10.11
N LEU A 72 -0.32 -25.76 10.40
CA LEU A 72 -0.40 -24.62 11.31
C LEU A 72 -1.60 -24.73 12.27
N PRO A 73 -1.51 -24.14 13.47
CA PRO A 73 -2.62 -24.06 14.40
C PRO A 73 -3.88 -23.47 13.77
N ARG A 74 -5.05 -24.00 14.17
CA ARG A 74 -6.34 -23.65 13.57
C ARG A 74 -6.68 -22.17 13.70
N ASP A 75 -6.34 -21.57 14.83
CA ASP A 75 -6.53 -20.14 15.12
C ASP A 75 -5.70 -19.26 14.17
N VAL A 76 -4.48 -19.68 13.80
CA VAL A 76 -3.64 -19.00 12.79
C VAL A 76 -4.24 -19.11 11.39
N VAL A 77 -4.63 -20.32 10.97
CA VAL A 77 -5.19 -20.59 9.62
C VAL A 77 -6.52 -19.86 9.41
N TRP A 78 -7.38 -19.87 10.42
CA TRP A 78 -8.74 -19.33 10.32
C TRP A 78 -8.88 -17.89 10.83
N ARG A 79 -7.79 -17.27 11.30
CA ARG A 79 -7.75 -15.86 11.68
C ARG A 79 -8.39 -14.94 10.63
N LYS A 80 -9.07 -13.90 11.12
CA LYS A 80 -9.59 -12.81 10.28
C LYS A 80 -8.42 -12.16 9.52
N LYS A 81 -8.63 -11.88 8.22
CA LYS A 81 -7.61 -11.19 7.40
C LYS A 81 -7.32 -9.83 8.01
N ALA A 82 -6.05 -9.59 8.35
CA ALA A 82 -5.53 -8.26 8.59
C ALA A 82 -5.00 -7.68 7.27
N GLY A 83 -5.16 -6.37 7.10
CA GLY A 83 -4.47 -5.63 6.04
C GLY A 83 -2.98 -5.48 6.35
N PHE A 84 -2.19 -5.20 5.33
CA PHE A 84 -0.76 -4.86 5.45
C PHE A 84 -0.54 -3.36 5.25
N GLY A 85 -1.54 -2.53 5.58
CA GLY A 85 -1.45 -1.09 5.39
C GLY A 85 -0.41 -0.47 6.32
N ALA A 86 0.40 0.44 5.80
CA ALA A 86 1.25 1.28 6.61
C ALA A 86 0.40 2.03 7.66
N PRO A 87 0.89 2.22 8.89
CA PRO A 87 0.14 2.90 9.94
C PRO A 87 0.18 4.42 9.77
N ILE A 88 -0.26 4.92 8.60
CA ILE A 88 -0.18 6.33 8.19
C ILE A 88 -0.75 7.27 9.27
N ARG A 89 -1.89 6.90 9.87
CA ARG A 89 -2.51 7.70 10.92
C ARG A 89 -1.58 7.92 12.13
N SER A 90 -0.93 6.86 12.62
CA SER A 90 -0.04 7.01 13.79
C SER A 90 1.23 7.76 13.40
N TRP A 91 1.73 7.55 12.17
CA TRP A 91 2.88 8.29 11.66
C TRP A 91 2.61 9.79 11.54
N LEU A 92 1.51 10.19 10.92
CA LEU A 92 1.16 11.61 10.73
C LEU A 92 0.89 12.32 12.06
N ARG A 93 0.34 11.62 13.06
CA ARG A 93 0.10 12.20 14.40
C ARG A 93 1.33 12.23 15.30
N GLY A 94 2.32 11.40 15.00
CA GLY A 94 3.55 11.29 15.78
C GLY A 94 4.77 11.63 14.94
N PRO A 95 5.56 10.63 14.52
CA PRO A 95 6.92 10.84 14.01
C PRO A 95 7.01 11.68 12.73
N LEU A 96 5.98 11.70 11.88
CA LEU A 96 5.99 12.47 10.64
C LEU A 96 5.40 13.87 10.78
N ARG A 97 4.89 14.26 11.95
CA ARG A 97 4.29 15.59 12.14
C ARG A 97 5.25 16.74 11.76
N PRO A 98 6.53 16.75 12.19
CA PRO A 98 7.45 17.81 11.77
C PRO A 98 7.65 17.86 10.25
N LEU A 99 7.64 16.69 9.60
CA LEU A 99 7.79 16.60 8.15
C LEU A 99 6.54 17.11 7.42
N VAL A 100 5.33 16.90 7.96
CA VAL A 100 4.10 17.53 7.44
C VAL A 100 4.22 19.04 7.49
N GLU A 101 4.65 19.59 8.62
CA GLU A 101 4.77 21.03 8.84
C GLU A 101 5.82 21.67 7.92
N ASP A 102 6.93 20.99 7.64
CA ASP A 102 7.95 21.44 6.67
C ASP A 102 7.45 21.35 5.21
N LEU A 103 7.10 20.14 4.76
CA LEU A 103 6.78 19.86 3.36
C LEU A 103 5.51 20.57 2.91
N LEU A 104 4.54 20.76 3.81
CA LEU A 104 3.25 21.36 3.48
C LEU A 104 3.06 22.75 4.11
N SER A 105 4.17 23.42 4.45
CA SER A 105 4.15 24.81 4.88
C SER A 105 3.53 25.71 3.80
N GLU A 106 2.89 26.80 4.23
CA GLU A 106 2.23 27.72 3.31
C GLU A 106 3.20 28.27 2.24
N ASP A 107 4.44 28.57 2.61
CA ASP A 107 5.44 29.06 1.67
C ASP A 107 5.89 28.01 0.65
N VAL A 108 5.96 26.73 1.04
CA VAL A 108 6.24 25.64 0.09
C VAL A 108 5.07 25.49 -0.88
N ILE A 109 3.83 25.44 -0.37
CA ILE A 109 2.63 25.31 -1.21
C ILE A 109 2.49 26.50 -2.18
N ARG A 110 2.72 27.74 -1.71
CA ARG A 110 2.70 28.95 -2.55
C ARG A 110 3.76 28.88 -3.65
N ARG A 111 5.00 28.50 -3.32
CA ARG A 111 6.09 28.38 -4.29
C ARG A 111 5.82 27.33 -5.36
N ARG A 112 5.18 26.21 -5.01
CA ARG A 112 4.77 25.19 -5.98
C ARG A 112 3.68 25.67 -6.92
N GLY A 113 2.76 26.50 -6.44
CA GLY A 113 1.66 27.03 -7.25
C GLY A 113 0.60 26.01 -7.69
N LEU A 114 0.67 24.76 -7.19
CA LEU A 114 -0.25 23.68 -7.57
C LEU A 114 -1.55 23.65 -6.75
N PHE A 115 -1.51 24.13 -5.51
CA PHE A 115 -2.63 24.07 -4.58
C PHE A 115 -2.84 25.41 -3.88
N ARG A 116 -4.08 25.62 -3.39
CA ARG A 116 -4.42 26.78 -2.58
C ARG A 116 -3.92 26.56 -1.14
N PRO A 117 -3.02 27.39 -0.59
CA PRO A 117 -2.45 27.17 0.74
C PRO A 117 -3.49 27.10 1.86
N ALA A 118 -4.54 27.92 1.77
CA ALA A 118 -5.64 27.92 2.74
C ALA A 118 -6.37 26.55 2.80
N GLU A 119 -6.54 25.89 1.65
CA GLU A 119 -7.24 24.60 1.58
C GLU A 119 -6.36 23.47 2.11
N VAL A 120 -5.07 23.47 1.78
CA VAL A 120 -4.11 22.51 2.33
C VAL A 120 -4.04 22.63 3.86
N ARG A 121 -3.96 23.87 4.38
CA ARG A 121 -4.00 24.14 5.82
C ARG A 121 -5.29 23.62 6.48
N ARG A 122 -6.44 23.83 5.84
CA ARG A 122 -7.74 23.34 6.31
C ARG A 122 -7.75 21.81 6.43
N ILE A 123 -7.26 21.11 5.41
CA ILE A 123 -7.17 19.64 5.37
C ILE A 123 -6.26 19.12 6.50
N ILE A 124 -5.07 19.71 6.66
CA ILE A 124 -4.12 19.33 7.71
C ILE A 124 -4.74 19.54 9.10
N ALA A 125 -5.36 20.69 9.35
CA ALA A 125 -6.00 20.99 10.64
C ALA A 125 -7.18 20.05 10.94
N ALA A 126 -8.02 19.74 9.93
CA ALA A 126 -9.12 18.80 10.08
C ALA A 126 -8.63 17.37 10.37
N ASN A 127 -7.52 16.93 9.75
CA ASN A 127 -6.92 15.63 10.03
C ASN A 127 -6.32 15.54 11.44
N SER A 128 -5.55 16.58 11.83
CA SER A 128 -4.83 16.63 13.10
C SER A 128 -5.78 16.75 14.29
N SER A 129 -6.89 17.47 14.15
CA SER A 129 -7.94 17.53 15.17
C SER A 129 -8.74 16.23 15.28
N GLY A 130 -8.63 15.33 14.30
CA GLY A 130 -9.43 14.10 14.24
C GLY A 130 -10.88 14.32 13.85
N ARG A 131 -11.25 15.54 13.43
CA ARG A 131 -12.59 15.87 12.94
C ARG A 131 -12.92 15.13 11.64
N GLU A 132 -11.93 14.97 10.78
CA GLU A 132 -12.04 14.31 9.48
C GLU A 132 -10.88 13.31 9.27
N ASP A 133 -11.11 12.28 8.45
CA ASP A 133 -10.05 11.35 8.05
C ASP A 133 -9.44 11.76 6.70
N TYR A 134 -8.43 12.64 6.76
CA TYR A 134 -7.62 13.04 5.61
C TYR A 134 -6.22 12.43 5.63
N ASN A 135 -6.03 11.30 6.32
CA ASN A 135 -4.70 10.71 6.51
C ASN A 135 -4.04 10.37 5.16
N LEU A 136 -4.81 9.83 4.21
CA LEU A 136 -4.27 9.47 2.90
C LEU A 136 -3.91 10.70 2.07
N GLN A 137 -4.74 11.75 2.14
CA GLN A 137 -4.59 12.99 1.38
C GLN A 137 -3.38 13.78 1.88
N VAL A 138 -3.20 13.91 3.19
CA VAL A 138 -2.00 14.54 3.76
C VAL A 138 -0.75 13.78 3.34
N PHE A 139 -0.77 12.43 3.43
CA PHE A 139 0.36 11.61 2.99
C PHE A 139 0.65 11.74 1.49
N GLN A 140 -0.39 11.82 0.63
CA GLN A 140 -0.25 12.06 -0.80
C GLN A 140 0.36 13.42 -1.11
N LEU A 141 -0.06 14.48 -0.41
CA LEU A 141 0.53 15.81 -0.57
C LEU A 141 2.01 15.82 -0.19
N MET A 142 2.37 15.18 0.94
CA MET A 142 3.78 15.03 1.34
C MET A 142 4.59 14.27 0.29
N THR A 143 4.03 13.16 -0.21
CA THR A 143 4.69 12.31 -1.22
C THR A 143 4.91 13.08 -2.52
N LEU A 144 3.92 13.87 -2.94
CA LEU A 144 4.02 14.71 -4.13
C LEU A 144 5.12 15.78 -3.96
N GLU A 145 5.17 16.45 -2.81
CA GLU A 145 6.23 17.45 -2.54
C GLU A 145 7.63 16.81 -2.56
N LEU A 146 7.80 15.65 -1.92
CA LEU A 146 9.08 14.92 -1.96
C LEU A 146 9.45 14.52 -3.38
N TRP A 147 8.49 14.02 -4.16
CA TRP A 147 8.71 13.66 -5.56
C TRP A 147 9.16 14.87 -6.39
N GLN A 148 8.53 16.03 -6.22
CA GLN A 148 8.92 17.27 -6.89
C GLN A 148 10.36 17.67 -6.53
N ARG A 149 10.72 17.64 -5.24
CA ARG A 149 12.09 17.93 -4.80
C ARG A 149 13.13 16.99 -5.43
N ILE A 150 12.81 15.70 -5.51
CA ILE A 150 13.74 14.67 -5.98
C ILE A 150 13.87 14.66 -7.51
N PHE A 151 12.77 14.82 -8.24
CA PHE A 151 12.74 14.54 -9.68
C PHE A 151 12.58 15.79 -10.56
N ILE A 152 12.09 16.90 -10.00
CA ILE A 152 11.85 18.15 -10.75
C ILE A 152 12.86 19.23 -10.37
N ASP A 153 13.08 19.43 -9.07
CA ASP A 153 13.99 20.50 -8.60
C ASP A 153 15.45 20.08 -8.65
N ALA A 154 15.75 18.81 -8.35
CA ALA A 154 17.11 18.32 -8.37
C ALA A 154 17.66 18.40 -9.81
N LYS A 155 18.71 19.21 -10.01
CA LYS A 155 19.49 19.24 -11.26
C LYS A 155 20.29 17.93 -11.38
N GLN A 156 19.62 16.88 -11.86
CA GLN A 156 20.10 15.50 -12.05
C GLN A 156 20.65 14.80 -10.79
N PRO A 157 20.35 13.50 -10.56
CA PRO A 157 21.17 12.69 -9.69
C PRO A 157 22.57 12.62 -10.29
N ARG A 158 23.61 12.97 -9.54
CA ARG A 158 24.97 12.50 -9.85
C ARG A 158 24.96 10.99 -9.68
N TYR A 159 24.88 10.28 -10.81
CA TYR A 159 25.32 8.89 -10.88
C TYR A 159 26.84 8.85 -10.90
#